data_AF-A0A967RET1-F1
#
_entry.id   AF-A0A967RET1-F1
#
_cell.length_a   1.000
_cell.length_b   1.000
_cell.length_c   1.000
_cell.angle_alpha   90.00
_cell.angle_beta   90.00
_cell.angle_gamma   90.00
#
_symmetry.space_group_name_H-M   'P 1'
#
loop_
_entity.id
_entity.type
_entity.pdbx_description
1 polymer ?
#
loop_
_entity_poly.entity_id
_entity_poly.type
_entity_poly.pdbx_seq_one_letter_code
_entity_poly.pdbx_strand_id
1 'polypeptide(L)'
;PRLVTGQFDPTSQKAVWPSTGNYCRGGAYDSALLACDSIAILPEEMSRERFEWLEKIAGEVIATPGSESNVKEIYDKCWELRGTRDDIVIFNQFDEF
;
A
#
# COMPACT_ATOMS: atom_id res chain seq x y z
N PRO A 1 14.75 6.55 1.60
CA PRO A 1 13.40 5.95 1.75
C PRO A 1 12.97 5.88 3.22
N ARG A 2 11.78 6.39 3.56
CA ARG A 2 11.36 6.59 4.97
C ARG A 2 11.38 5.32 5.82
N LEU A 3 11.21 4.16 5.18
CA LEU A 3 11.30 2.82 5.81
C LEU A 3 12.62 2.53 6.53
N VAL A 4 13.73 3.14 6.11
CA VAL A 4 15.07 2.84 6.65
C VAL A 4 15.75 4.06 7.29
N THR A 5 15.07 5.21 7.32
CA THR A 5 15.64 6.49 7.83
C THR A 5 15.12 6.88 9.21
N GLY A 6 14.31 6.03 9.87
CA GLY A 6 13.72 6.31 11.18
C GLY A 6 12.52 7.28 11.17
N GLN A 7 12.05 7.67 9.98
CA GLN A 7 10.82 8.45 9.77
C GLN A 7 9.56 7.56 9.72
N PHE A 8 9.75 6.26 9.83
CA PHE A 8 8.73 5.23 9.90
C PHE A 8 9.06 4.32 11.09
N ASP A 9 8.09 4.12 11.98
CA ASP A 9 8.19 3.21 13.11
C ASP A 9 7.45 1.90 12.80
N PRO A 10 8.16 0.82 12.42
CA PRO A 10 7.54 -0.45 12.05
C PRO A 10 6.81 -1.15 13.21
N THR A 11 6.99 -0.69 14.45
CA THR A 11 6.35 -1.29 15.63
C THR A 11 4.96 -0.72 15.91
N SER A 12 4.67 0.47 15.40
CA SER A 12 3.42 1.19 15.64
C SER A 12 2.71 1.65 14.37
N GLN A 13 3.39 1.61 13.22
CA GLN A 13 2.89 2.11 11.95
C GLN A 13 2.84 1.03 10.87
N LYS A 14 1.91 1.20 9.93
CA LYS A 14 1.76 0.36 8.73
C LYS A 14 2.13 1.13 7.48
N ALA A 15 2.86 0.49 6.58
CA ALA A 15 3.24 1.06 5.29
C ALA A 15 2.13 0.87 4.25
N VAL A 16 1.54 1.96 3.78
CA VAL A 16 0.49 1.93 2.75
C VAL A 16 1.11 2.12 1.37
N TRP A 17 0.83 1.18 0.47
CA TRP A 17 1.41 1.10 -0.86
C TRP A 17 0.33 1.20 -1.96
N PRO A 18 -0.09 2.42 -2.33
CA PRO A 18 -1.06 2.63 -3.41
C PRO A 18 -0.45 2.42 -4.79
N SER A 19 -1.03 1.54 -5.61
CA SER A 19 -0.64 1.42 -7.02
C SER A 19 -1.65 0.66 -7.88
N THR A 20 -1.80 1.07 -9.14
CA THR A 20 -2.44 0.26 -10.17
C THR A 20 -1.52 -0.83 -10.73
N GLY A 21 -0.21 -0.76 -10.46
CA GLY A 21 0.82 -1.63 -11.03
C GLY A 21 1.73 -2.29 -9.98
N ASN A 22 3.01 -2.46 -10.33
CA ASN A 22 3.96 -3.25 -9.55
C ASN A 22 4.47 -2.55 -8.27
N TYR A 23 4.30 -1.25 -8.13
CA TYR A 23 4.82 -0.50 -6.97
C TYR A 23 4.25 -1.03 -5.65
N CYS A 24 2.95 -1.35 -5.64
CA CYS A 24 2.27 -1.96 -4.48
C CYS A 24 2.88 -3.33 -4.12
N ARG A 25 3.18 -4.18 -5.11
CA ARG A 25 3.79 -5.50 -4.87
C ARG A 25 5.21 -5.40 -4.33
N GLY A 26 6.02 -4.49 -4.89
CA GLY A 26 7.38 -4.24 -4.42
C GLY A 26 7.39 -3.75 -2.98
N GLY A 27 6.56 -2.75 -2.67
CA GLY A 27 6.43 -2.22 -1.32
C GLY A 27 5.95 -3.24 -0.29
N ALA A 28 4.96 -4.07 -0.64
CA ALA A 28 4.50 -5.15 0.23
C ALA A 28 5.60 -6.20 0.48
N TYR A 29 6.38 -6.55 -0.56
CA TYR A 29 7.52 -7.45 -0.43
C TYR A 29 8.60 -6.91 0.49
N ASP A 30 9.00 -5.64 0.30
CA ASP A 30 10.01 -4.99 1.13
C ASP A 30 9.53 -4.86 2.58
N SER A 31 8.25 -4.55 2.79
CA SER A 31 7.65 -4.49 4.13
C SER A 31 7.71 -5.85 4.82
N ALA A 32 7.40 -6.94 4.11
CA ALA A 32 7.51 -8.28 4.66
C ALA A 32 8.95 -8.67 5.01
N LEU A 33 9.93 -8.32 4.17
CA LEU A 33 11.36 -8.54 4.46
C LEU A 33 11.83 -7.77 5.69
N LEU A 34 11.28 -6.59 5.93
CA LEU A 34 11.62 -5.71 7.04
C LEU A 34 10.74 -5.95 8.29
N ALA A 35 9.89 -6.97 8.28
CA ALA A 35 8.93 -7.28 9.35
C ALA A 35 8.03 -6.07 9.72
N CYS A 36 7.60 -5.35 8.70
CA CYS A 36 6.71 -4.20 8.76
C CYS A 36 5.32 -4.57 8.26
N ASP A 37 4.29 -4.22 9.02
CA ASP A 37 2.91 -4.35 8.55
C ASP A 37 2.67 -3.44 7.33
N SER A 38 1.95 -3.95 6.34
CA SER A 38 1.69 -3.22 5.11
C SER A 38 0.24 -3.34 4.64
N ILE A 39 -0.21 -2.28 3.97
CA ILE A 39 -1.54 -2.18 3.36
C ILE A 39 -1.34 -1.99 1.86
N ALA A 40 -1.83 -2.94 1.08
CA ALA A 40 -1.84 -2.89 -0.37
C ALA A 40 -3.15 -2.24 -0.86
N ILE A 41 -3.07 -1.18 -1.66
CA ILE A 41 -4.26 -0.55 -2.28
C ILE A 41 -4.14 -0.64 -3.79
N LEU A 42 -5.09 -1.33 -4.43
CA LEU A 42 -5.11 -1.58 -5.87
C LEU A 42 -6.55 -1.67 -6.41
N PRO A 43 -6.77 -1.55 -7.72
CA PRO A 43 -8.10 -1.67 -8.31
C PRO A 43 -8.63 -3.11 -8.26
N GLU A 44 -9.95 -3.29 -8.20
CA GLU A 44 -10.60 -4.59 -8.11
C GLU A 44 -10.53 -5.41 -9.41
N GLU A 45 -10.41 -4.78 -10.57
CA GLU A 45 -10.28 -5.49 -11.85
C GLU A 45 -8.86 -6.03 -12.10
N MET A 46 -7.98 -5.96 -11.10
CA MET A 46 -6.67 -6.60 -11.17
C MET A 46 -6.77 -8.11 -11.15
N SER A 47 -5.74 -8.77 -11.69
CA SER A 47 -5.76 -10.23 -11.80
C SER A 47 -5.93 -10.89 -10.44
N ARG A 48 -6.68 -12.00 -10.40
CA ARG A 48 -6.91 -12.76 -9.17
C ARG A 48 -5.60 -13.25 -8.55
N GLU A 49 -4.64 -13.66 -9.36
CA GLU A 49 -3.32 -14.10 -8.90
C GLU A 49 -2.56 -12.97 -8.18
N ARG A 50 -2.83 -11.71 -8.54
CA ARG A 50 -2.27 -10.54 -7.87
C ARG A 50 -2.83 -10.41 -6.47
N PHE A 51 -4.15 -10.49 -6.32
CA PHE A 51 -4.81 -10.48 -5.01
C PHE A 51 -4.36 -11.65 -4.14
N GLU A 52 -4.38 -12.88 -4.67
CA GLU A 52 -3.95 -14.08 -3.94
C GLU A 52 -2.49 -14.02 -3.49
N TRP A 53 -1.63 -13.32 -4.24
CA TRP A 53 -0.24 -13.10 -3.83
C TRP A 53 -0.15 -12.02 -2.74
N LEU A 54 -0.87 -10.91 -2.87
CA LEU A 54 -0.88 -9.82 -1.89
C LEU A 54 -1.45 -10.26 -0.55
N GLU A 55 -2.54 -11.04 -0.54
CA GLU A 55 -3.14 -11.60 0.68
C GLU A 55 -2.20 -12.51 1.47
N LYS A 56 -1.16 -13.05 0.84
CA LYS A 56 -0.15 -13.89 1.51
C LYS A 56 0.97 -13.09 2.17
N ILE A 57 1.19 -11.84 1.76
CA ILE A 57 2.38 -11.07 2.12
C ILE A 57 2.09 -9.71 2.75
N ALA A 58 0.98 -9.07 2.38
CA ALA A 58 0.51 -7.85 3.01
C ALA A 58 -0.37 -8.18 4.22
N GLY A 59 -0.37 -7.29 5.22
CA GLY A 59 -1.26 -7.41 6.38
C GLY A 59 -2.72 -7.07 6.05
N GLU A 60 -2.92 -6.21 5.04
CA GLU A 60 -4.24 -5.79 4.57
C GLU A 60 -4.20 -5.53 3.07
N VAL A 61 -5.27 -5.89 2.36
CA VAL A 61 -5.47 -5.61 0.94
C VAL A 61 -6.79 -4.87 0.77
N ILE A 62 -6.76 -3.69 0.15
CA ILE A 62 -7.93 -2.86 -0.10
C ILE A 62 -8.13 -2.74 -1.61
N ALA A 63 -9.24 -3.30 -2.09
CA ALA A 63 -9.68 -3.14 -3.47
C ALA A 63 -10.40 -1.79 -3.64
N THR A 64 -10.10 -1.09 -4.72
CA THR A 64 -10.78 0.15 -5.14
C THR A 64 -11.53 -0.07 -6.44
N PRO A 65 -12.62 0.67 -6.73
CA PRO A 65 -13.40 0.44 -7.94
C PRO A 65 -12.61 0.63 -9.24
N GLY A 66 -12.88 -0.22 -10.23
CA GLY A 66 -12.37 -0.10 -11.59
C GLY A 66 -11.03 -0.77 -11.85
N SER A 67 -10.29 -0.20 -12.81
CA SER A 67 -9.19 -0.83 -13.53
C SER A 67 -7.82 -0.20 -13.25
N GLU A 68 -6.79 -0.68 -13.95
CA GLU A 68 -5.45 -0.12 -13.98
C GLU A 68 -5.41 1.38 -14.37
N SER A 69 -6.47 1.91 -14.97
CA SER A 69 -6.62 3.32 -15.34
C SER A 69 -7.25 4.19 -14.24
N ASN A 70 -7.82 3.61 -13.18
CA ASN A 70 -8.59 4.30 -12.13
C ASN A 70 -7.69 4.80 -10.98
N VAL A 71 -6.63 5.54 -11.33
CA VAL A 71 -5.61 6.01 -10.37
C VAL A 71 -6.21 6.90 -9.26
N LYS A 72 -7.24 7.69 -9.58
CA LYS A 72 -7.91 8.58 -8.62
C LYS A 72 -8.49 7.81 -7.43
N GLU A 73 -9.13 6.66 -7.67
CA GLU A 73 -9.83 5.89 -6.64
C GLU A 73 -8.86 5.39 -5.55
N ILE A 74 -7.65 4.99 -5.97
CA ILE A 74 -6.59 4.59 -5.04
C ILE A 74 -6.17 5.76 -4.15
N TYR A 75 -5.98 6.94 -4.72
CA TYR A 75 -5.56 8.12 -3.95
C TYR A 75 -6.68 8.67 -3.09
N ASP A 76 -7.93 8.65 -3.55
CA ASP A 76 -9.09 8.98 -2.71
C ASP A 76 -9.15 8.08 -1.48
N LYS A 77 -8.89 6.77 -1.66
CA LYS A 77 -8.79 5.83 -0.53
C LYS A 77 -7.62 6.19 0.40
N CYS A 78 -6.46 6.61 -0.13
CA CYS A 78 -5.38 7.12 0.71
C CYS A 78 -5.78 8.36 1.52
N TRP A 79 -6.54 9.30 0.94
CA TRP A 79 -7.05 10.47 1.66
C TRP A 79 -8.02 10.10 2.77
N GLU A 80 -8.95 9.18 2.50
CA GLU A 80 -9.86 8.63 3.51
C GLU A 80 -9.10 7.97 4.67
N LEU A 81 -8.13 7.12 4.36
CA LEU A 81 -7.33 6.44 5.37
C LEU A 81 -6.52 7.44 6.23
N ARG A 82 -5.95 8.48 5.61
CA ARG A 82 -5.23 9.54 6.33
C ARG A 82 -6.14 10.30 7.31
N GLY A 83 -7.43 10.40 7.02
CA GLY A 83 -8.41 11.05 7.91
C GLY A 83 -9.02 10.12 8.97
N THR A 84 -8.78 8.81 8.89
CA THR A 84 -9.44 7.80 9.73
C THR A 84 -8.47 6.92 10.52
N ARG A 85 -7.17 6.93 10.18
CA ARG A 85 -6.14 6.09 10.80
C ARG A 85 -4.91 6.92 11.16
N ASP A 86 -4.49 6.77 12.42
CA ASP A 86 -3.29 7.43 12.95
C ASP A 86 -2.04 6.51 12.91
N ASP A 87 -2.23 5.22 12.58
CA ASP A 87 -1.21 4.17 12.57
C ASP A 87 -0.65 3.89 11.17
N ILE A 88 -0.80 4.81 10.21
CA ILE A 88 -0.39 4.57 8.82
C ILE A 88 0.58 5.62 8.28
N VAL A 89 1.46 5.17 7.39
CA VAL A 89 2.31 6.05 6.57
C VAL A 89 2.10 5.69 5.11
N ILE A 90 1.65 6.67 4.32
CA ILE A 90 1.40 6.48 2.88
C ILE A 90 2.69 6.74 2.11
N PHE A 91 3.19 5.68 1.48
CA PHE A 91 4.33 5.73 0.58
C PHE A 91 3.81 5.96 -0.84
N ASN A 92 3.64 7.22 -1.22
CA ASN A 92 3.14 7.58 -2.55
C ASN A 92 4.29 7.60 -3.57
N GLN A 93 4.21 6.76 -4.60
CA GLN A 93 5.25 6.66 -5.65
C GLN A 93 5.64 8.00 -6.32
N PHE A 94 4.76 9.02 -6.26
CA PHE A 94 5.02 10.34 -6.84
C PHE A 94 5.52 11.39 -5.84
N ASP A 95 5.49 11.10 -4.53
CA ASP A 95 5.90 12.02 -3.45
C ASP A 95 7.06 11.48 -2.60
N GLU A 96 7.50 10.24 -2.81
CA GLU A 96 8.68 9.67 -2.15
C GLU A 96 9.97 10.12 -2.87
N PHE A 97 10.66 11.13 -2.33
CA PHE A 97 11.97 11.62 -2.77
C PHE A 97 13.02 11.53 -1.66
#